data_AF-A0A520EX18-F1
#
_entry.id   AF-A0A520EX18-F1
#
_cell.length_a   1.000
_cell.length_b   1.000
_cell.length_c   1.000
_cell.angle_alpha   90.00
_cell.angle_beta   90.00
_cell.angle_gamma   90.00
#
_symmetry.space_group_name_H-M   'P 1'
#
loop_
_entity.id
_entity.type
_entity.pdbx_description
1 polymer ?
#
loop_
_entity_poly.entity_id
_entity_poly.type
_entity_poly.pdbx_seq_one_letter_code
_entity_poly.pdbx_strand_id
1 'polypeptide(L)'
;SAFMDWQRKISAAEAGFRGFRGHKVERPVQGITEDWTIVLSFDTEDNLASWMDSPERAALLTEGEKFNKNLRIRKASYGFDFWFRGAAGDEPPPVPVARSNLLALLVLYPLVVIWGHFFSAPLIESRGVPIAVALFVGNLVTTQILGWWAVPAAFKAFGWWMDPGISTRRRNVGYAVMIALFGISIGVCTLLFMIPTT
;
A
#
# COMPACT_ATOMS: atom_id res chain seq x y z
N SER A 1 17.72 -24.31 -20.05
CA SER A 1 17.16 -25.23 -19.05
C SER A 1 15.67 -25.35 -19.33
N ALA A 2 15.06 -26.52 -19.12
CA ALA A 2 13.67 -26.77 -19.52
C ALA A 2 12.67 -25.72 -18.96
N PHE A 3 12.92 -25.20 -17.75
CA PHE A 3 12.15 -24.07 -17.19
C PHE A 3 12.30 -22.78 -17.99
N MET A 4 13.54 -22.37 -18.31
CA MET A 4 13.79 -21.15 -19.10
C MET A 4 13.23 -21.26 -20.51
N ASP A 5 13.19 -22.46 -21.08
CA ASP A 5 12.65 -22.71 -22.42
C ASP A 5 11.13 -22.57 -22.41
N TRP A 6 10.47 -23.09 -21.37
CA TRP A 6 9.05 -22.87 -21.10
C TRP A 6 8.73 -21.39 -20.82
N GLN A 7 9.53 -20.70 -20.02
CA GLN A 7 9.35 -19.26 -19.76
C GLN A 7 9.50 -18.40 -21.02
N ARG A 8 10.37 -18.78 -21.97
CA ARG A 8 10.44 -18.10 -23.27
C ARG A 8 9.15 -18.25 -24.09
N LYS A 9 8.48 -19.41 -24.02
CA LYS A 9 7.16 -19.59 -24.66
C LYS A 9 6.11 -18.67 -24.04
N ILE A 10 6.09 -18.58 -22.71
CA ILE A 10 5.21 -17.65 -21.98
C ILE A 10 5.48 -16.21 -22.39
N SER A 11 6.74 -15.77 -22.35
CA SER A 11 7.13 -14.42 -22.76
C SER A 11 6.72 -14.08 -24.20
N ALA A 12 6.83 -15.04 -25.11
CA ALA A 12 6.43 -14.85 -26.51
C ALA A 12 4.92 -14.68 -26.66
N ALA A 13 4.12 -15.43 -25.90
CA ALA A 13 2.68 -15.28 -25.86
C ALA A 13 2.27 -13.93 -25.24
N GLU A 14 2.86 -13.57 -24.10
CA GLU A 14 2.62 -12.30 -23.41
C GLU A 14 2.88 -11.08 -24.30
N ALA A 15 3.95 -11.12 -25.09
CA ALA A 15 4.31 -10.05 -26.03
C ALA A 15 3.24 -9.80 -27.11
N GLY A 16 2.35 -10.77 -27.36
CA GLY A 16 1.21 -10.63 -28.27
C GLY A 16 -0.01 -9.93 -27.67
N PHE A 17 -0.07 -9.78 -26.33
CA PHE A 17 -1.21 -9.16 -25.67
C PHE A 17 -1.10 -7.63 -25.68
N ARG A 18 -2.27 -6.98 -25.83
CA ARG A 18 -2.35 -5.52 -25.78
C ARG A 18 -1.80 -5.00 -24.46
N GLY A 19 -1.01 -3.93 -24.53
CA GLY A 19 -0.52 -3.25 -23.34
C GLY A 19 0.68 -3.91 -22.66
N PHE A 20 1.24 -5.00 -23.21
CA PHE A 20 2.46 -5.62 -22.68
C PHE A 20 3.62 -4.63 -22.62
N ARG A 21 4.30 -4.59 -21.48
CA ARG A 21 5.46 -3.70 -21.23
C ARG A 21 6.76 -4.46 -21.00
N GLY A 22 6.68 -5.68 -20.48
CA GLY A 22 7.87 -6.50 -20.29
C GLY A 22 7.66 -7.72 -19.44
N HIS A 23 8.60 -8.66 -19.58
CA HIS A 23 8.75 -9.87 -18.81
C HIS A 23 10.22 -9.97 -18.40
N LYS A 24 10.48 -10.00 -17.09
CA LYS A 24 11.80 -10.24 -16.53
C LYS A 24 11.81 -11.51 -15.68
N VAL A 25 12.78 -12.38 -15.91
CA VAL A 25 13.01 -13.57 -15.09
C VAL A 25 14.23 -13.32 -14.20
N GLU A 26 14.03 -13.40 -12.89
CA GLU A 26 15.07 -13.33 -11.88
C GLU A 26 15.34 -14.73 -11.32
N ARG A 27 16.62 -15.08 -11.25
CA ARG A 27 17.05 -16.41 -10.81
C ARG A 27 17.10 -16.46 -9.28
N PRO A 28 16.86 -17.64 -8.67
CA PRO A 28 17.14 -17.87 -7.27
C PRO A 28 18.59 -17.50 -6.94
N VAL A 29 18.78 -16.89 -5.77
CA VAL A 29 20.11 -16.57 -5.23
C VAL A 29 20.29 -17.38 -3.95
N GLN A 30 21.28 -18.29 -3.95
CA GLN A 30 21.54 -19.16 -2.81
C GLN A 30 21.70 -18.36 -1.51
N GLY A 31 20.95 -18.76 -0.48
CA GLY A 31 20.95 -18.10 0.83
C GLY A 31 20.10 -16.83 0.94
N ILE A 32 19.44 -16.38 -0.15
CA ILE A 32 18.58 -15.19 -0.15
C ILE A 32 17.16 -15.53 -0.62
N THR A 33 17.02 -16.16 -1.78
CA THR A 33 15.72 -16.59 -2.30
C THR A 33 15.86 -17.91 -3.05
N GLU A 34 15.01 -18.87 -2.71
CA GLU A 34 14.98 -20.20 -3.34
C GLU A 34 14.06 -20.23 -4.58
N ASP A 35 13.25 -19.19 -4.77
CA ASP A 35 12.21 -19.14 -5.79
C ASP A 35 12.68 -18.41 -7.06
N TRP A 36 12.23 -18.90 -8.21
CA TRP A 36 12.32 -18.15 -9.47
C TRP A 36 11.27 -17.04 -9.47
N THR A 37 11.70 -15.80 -9.67
CA THR A 37 10.79 -14.66 -9.68
C THR A 37 10.57 -14.17 -11.10
N ILE A 38 9.31 -14.04 -11.49
CA ILE A 38 8.91 -13.54 -12.82
C ILE A 38 8.16 -12.23 -12.62
N VAL A 39 8.69 -11.15 -13.19
CA VAL A 39 8.07 -9.82 -13.17
C VAL A 39 7.44 -9.57 -14.54
N LEU A 40 6.12 -9.52 -14.56
CA LEU A 40 5.30 -9.22 -15.73
C LEU A 40 4.69 -7.83 -15.60
N SER A 41 4.75 -7.02 -16.65
CA SER A 41 4.24 -5.65 -16.63
C SER A 41 3.35 -5.36 -17.83
N PHE A 42 2.22 -4.71 -17.56
CA PHE A 42 1.27 -4.16 -18.54
C PHE A 42 1.00 -2.68 -18.25
N ASP A 43 0.46 -1.94 -19.22
CA ASP A 43 0.13 -0.53 -19.09
C ASP A 43 -1.12 -0.24 -18.25
N THR A 44 -2.10 -1.16 -18.23
CA THR A 44 -3.33 -1.05 -17.45
C THR A 44 -3.67 -2.37 -16.76
N GLU A 45 -4.47 -2.29 -15.70
CA GLU A 45 -4.94 -3.48 -14.97
C GLU A 45 -5.87 -4.35 -15.83
N ASP A 46 -6.71 -3.75 -16.67
CA ASP A 46 -7.62 -4.49 -17.57
C ASP A 46 -6.85 -5.32 -18.61
N ASN A 47 -5.77 -4.78 -19.15
CA ASN A 47 -4.91 -5.49 -20.10
C ASN A 47 -4.17 -6.65 -19.40
N LEU A 48 -3.68 -6.44 -18.16
CA LEU A 48 -3.11 -7.51 -17.35
C LEU A 48 -4.14 -8.60 -17.05
N ALA A 49 -5.35 -8.23 -16.63
CA ALA A 49 -6.43 -9.18 -16.35
C ALA A 49 -6.76 -10.02 -17.58
N SER A 50 -6.82 -9.39 -18.75
CA SER A 50 -7.04 -10.07 -20.03
C SER A 50 -6.00 -11.16 -20.31
N TRP A 51 -4.73 -10.94 -20.00
CA TRP A 51 -3.70 -11.99 -20.07
C TRP A 51 -3.88 -13.06 -18.99
N MET A 52 -4.12 -12.64 -17.75
CA MET A 52 -4.21 -13.54 -16.59
C MET A 52 -5.33 -14.59 -16.75
N ASP A 53 -6.45 -14.17 -17.35
CA ASP A 53 -7.65 -14.98 -17.56
C ASP A 53 -7.70 -15.63 -18.97
N SER A 54 -6.63 -15.49 -19.76
CA SER A 54 -6.60 -15.97 -21.14
C SER A 54 -6.49 -17.51 -21.23
N PRO A 55 -7.15 -18.13 -22.23
CA PRO A 55 -7.00 -19.56 -22.50
C PRO A 55 -5.56 -19.93 -22.93
N GLU A 56 -4.84 -19.01 -23.58
CA GLU A 56 -3.44 -19.18 -23.97
C GLU A 56 -2.55 -19.38 -22.74
N ARG A 57 -2.71 -18.52 -21.71
CA ARG A 57 -1.98 -18.66 -20.45
C ARG A 57 -2.33 -19.97 -19.75
N ALA A 58 -3.61 -20.35 -19.73
CA ALA A 58 -4.05 -21.61 -19.12
C ALA A 58 -3.40 -22.83 -19.79
N ALA A 59 -3.32 -22.84 -21.13
CA ALA A 59 -2.64 -23.90 -21.89
C ALA A 59 -1.14 -23.96 -21.58
N LEU A 60 -0.47 -22.81 -21.52
CA LEU A 60 0.96 -22.73 -21.19
C LEU A 60 1.27 -23.17 -19.75
N LEU A 61 0.40 -22.83 -18.80
CA LEU A 61 0.51 -23.32 -17.42
C LEU A 61 0.28 -24.83 -17.32
N THR A 62 -0.59 -25.39 -18.15
CA THR A 62 -0.82 -26.84 -18.21
C THR A 62 0.38 -27.56 -18.80
N GLU A 63 0.98 -27.04 -19.88
CA GLU A 63 2.24 -27.56 -20.45
C GLU A 63 3.39 -27.56 -19.41
N GLY A 64 3.41 -26.53 -18.55
CA GLY A 64 4.42 -26.31 -17.53
C GLY A 64 4.08 -26.84 -16.14
N GLU A 65 3.11 -27.74 -15.98
CA GLU A 65 2.58 -28.16 -14.67
C GLU A 65 3.68 -28.62 -13.68
N LYS A 66 4.73 -29.26 -14.19
CA LYS A 66 5.89 -29.67 -13.39
C LYS A 66 6.67 -28.51 -12.74
N PHE A 67 6.56 -27.30 -13.28
CA PHE A 67 7.29 -26.11 -12.85
C PHE A 67 6.45 -25.17 -11.98
N ASN A 68 5.12 -25.29 -11.99
CA ASN A 68 4.22 -24.33 -11.35
C ASN A 68 3.53 -24.88 -10.08
N LYS A 69 3.99 -26.03 -9.54
CA LYS A 69 3.43 -26.65 -8.33
C LYS A 69 3.31 -25.70 -7.13
N ASN A 70 4.22 -24.73 -7.01
CA ASN A 70 4.23 -23.69 -5.97
C ASN A 70 4.14 -22.28 -6.59
N LEU A 71 3.44 -22.11 -7.71
CA LEU A 71 3.32 -20.82 -8.37
C LEU A 71 2.54 -19.84 -7.48
N ARG A 72 3.24 -18.78 -7.03
CA ARG A 72 2.64 -17.66 -6.31
C ARG A 72 2.57 -16.46 -7.24
N ILE A 73 1.36 -16.09 -7.65
CA ILE A 73 1.13 -14.89 -8.45
C ILE A 73 0.93 -13.71 -7.50
N ARG A 74 1.67 -12.62 -7.72
CA ARG A 74 1.54 -11.37 -6.97
C ARG A 74 1.35 -10.22 -7.94
N LYS A 75 0.35 -9.39 -7.70
CA LYS A 75 0.21 -8.10 -8.39
C LYS A 75 1.04 -7.07 -7.65
N ALA A 76 1.96 -6.40 -8.33
CA ALA A 76 2.65 -5.25 -7.77
C ALA A 76 1.63 -4.12 -7.61
N SER A 77 1.19 -3.88 -6.37
CA SER A 77 0.35 -2.74 -6.04
C SER A 77 1.27 -1.53 -5.78
N TYR A 78 1.13 -0.49 -6.60
CA TYR A 78 1.87 0.75 -6.42
C TYR A 78 1.15 1.60 -5.36
N GLY A 79 1.82 1.89 -4.25
CA GLY A 79 1.25 2.72 -3.17
C GLY A 79 2.06 2.66 -1.87
N PHE A 80 1.39 2.99 -0.76
CA PHE A 80 1.88 2.85 0.61
C PHE A 80 2.10 1.38 1.05
N ASP A 81 2.34 0.46 0.10
CA ASP A 81 2.50 -0.99 0.27
C ASP A 81 3.60 -1.37 1.27
N PHE A 82 4.61 -0.51 1.43
CA PHE A 82 5.63 -0.71 2.43
C PHE A 82 5.08 -0.68 3.88
N TRP A 83 3.98 0.04 4.14
CA TRP A 83 3.28 0.00 5.43
C TRP A 83 2.42 -1.27 5.60
N PHE A 84 2.11 -1.99 4.52
CA PHE A 84 1.33 -3.24 4.54
C PHE A 84 2.20 -4.49 4.74
N ARG A 85 3.53 -4.36 4.78
CA ARG A 85 4.44 -5.49 5.01
C ARG A 85 4.52 -5.83 6.50
N GLY A 86 3.77 -6.85 6.92
CA GLY A 86 3.93 -7.48 8.24
C GLY A 86 5.21 -8.34 8.31
N ALA A 87 5.81 -8.43 9.49
CA ALA A 87 7.08 -9.15 9.77
C ALA A 87 7.04 -10.68 9.59
N ALA A 88 5.97 -11.25 9.04
CA ALA A 88 5.87 -12.65 8.68
C ALA A 88 5.73 -12.70 7.15
N GLY A 89 6.58 -13.48 6.47
CA GLY A 89 6.74 -13.53 5.01
C GLY A 89 5.53 -13.97 4.18
N ASP A 90 4.31 -13.85 4.71
CA ASP A 90 3.06 -13.88 3.97
C ASP A 90 2.50 -12.45 3.85
N GLU A 91 2.60 -11.91 2.63
CA GLU A 91 2.16 -10.55 2.32
C GLU A 91 0.64 -10.48 2.12
N PRO A 92 -0.03 -9.46 2.70
CA PRO A 92 -1.48 -9.31 2.63
C PRO A 92 -1.98 -8.94 1.22
N PRO A 93 -3.27 -9.18 0.92
CA PRO A 93 -3.86 -8.89 -0.38
C PRO A 93 -3.79 -7.39 -0.74
N PRO A 94 -3.77 -7.03 -2.04
CA PRO A 94 -3.68 -5.65 -2.49
C PRO A 94 -4.87 -4.84 -1.96
N VAL A 95 -4.57 -3.86 -1.11
CA VAL A 95 -5.58 -2.93 -0.59
C VAL A 95 -5.82 -1.81 -1.59
N PRO A 96 -7.09 -1.38 -1.82
CA PRO A 96 -7.35 -0.27 -2.73
C PRO A 96 -6.65 1.02 -2.27
N VAL A 97 -5.77 1.58 -3.11
CA VAL A 97 -4.92 2.75 -2.80
C VAL A 97 -5.71 3.93 -2.21
N ALA A 98 -6.92 4.19 -2.73
CA ALA A 98 -7.78 5.26 -2.22
C ALA A 98 -8.15 5.08 -0.73
N ARG A 99 -8.46 3.85 -0.28
CA ARG A 99 -8.83 3.59 1.12
C ARG A 99 -7.62 3.76 2.04
N SER A 100 -6.45 3.32 1.60
CA SER A 100 -5.19 3.52 2.30
C SER A 100 -4.86 5.01 2.47
N ASN A 101 -5.04 5.80 1.40
CA ASN A 101 -4.82 7.25 1.44
C ASN A 101 -5.77 7.96 2.41
N LEU A 102 -7.05 7.57 2.43
CA LEU A 102 -8.03 8.12 3.37
C LEU A 102 -7.67 7.79 4.82
N LEU A 103 -7.23 6.57 5.09
CA LEU A 103 -6.81 6.16 6.44
C LEU A 103 -5.54 6.91 6.88
N ALA A 104 -4.56 7.06 5.99
CA ALA A 104 -3.37 7.86 6.24
C ALA A 104 -3.71 9.32 6.55
N LEU A 105 -4.60 9.94 5.77
CA LEU A 105 -5.07 11.30 6.01
C LEU A 105 -5.77 11.44 7.37
N LEU A 106 -6.65 10.51 7.71
CA LEU A 106 -7.40 10.52 8.98
C LEU A 106 -6.48 10.51 10.19
N VAL A 107 -5.37 9.79 10.11
CA VAL A 107 -4.38 9.68 11.19
C VAL A 107 -3.41 10.85 11.19
N LEU A 108 -2.91 11.25 10.01
CA LEU A 108 -1.89 12.28 9.88
C LEU A 108 -2.42 13.67 10.24
N TYR A 109 -3.62 14.03 9.79
CA TYR A 109 -4.19 15.36 10.03
C TYR A 109 -4.25 15.75 11.52
N PRO A 110 -4.93 15.00 12.41
CA PRO A 110 -5.00 15.38 13.82
C PRO A 110 -3.63 15.28 14.50
N LEU A 111 -2.77 14.36 14.09
CA LEU A 111 -1.42 14.21 14.65
C LEU A 111 -0.58 15.48 14.40
N VAL A 112 -0.62 16.02 13.19
CA VAL A 112 0.09 17.25 12.83
C VAL A 112 -0.49 18.45 13.57
N VAL A 113 -1.82 18.56 13.68
CA VAL A 113 -2.48 19.65 14.41
C VAL A 113 -2.12 19.62 15.90
N ILE A 114 -2.23 18.46 16.55
CA ILE A 114 -1.90 18.29 17.97
C ILE A 114 -0.42 18.61 18.21
N TRP A 115 0.48 18.12 17.36
CA TRP A 115 1.90 18.45 17.45
C TRP A 115 2.15 19.96 17.32
N GLY A 116 1.58 20.59 16.29
CA GLY A 116 1.73 22.01 16.03
C GLY A 116 1.27 22.87 17.21
N HIS A 117 0.07 22.56 17.72
CA HIS A 117 -0.56 23.33 18.78
C HIS A 117 0.10 23.13 20.16
N PHE A 118 0.37 21.89 20.58
CA PHE A 118 0.86 21.61 21.94
C PHE A 118 2.39 21.56 22.08
N PHE A 119 3.14 21.39 20.98
CA PHE A 119 4.58 21.23 21.04
C PHE A 119 5.31 22.28 20.21
N SER A 120 4.98 22.44 18.92
CA SER A 120 5.68 23.40 18.06
C SER A 120 5.52 24.83 18.55
N ALA A 121 4.27 25.29 18.67
CA ALA A 121 3.97 26.66 19.10
C ALA A 121 4.58 27.00 20.47
N PRO A 122 4.35 26.23 21.56
CA PRO A 122 4.85 26.60 22.89
C PRO A 122 6.32 26.28 23.15
N LEU A 123 6.93 25.28 22.49
CA LEU A 123 8.32 24.85 22.82
C LEU A 123 9.36 25.30 21.80
N ILE A 124 8.97 25.50 20.54
CA ILE A 124 9.89 25.75 19.42
C ILE A 124 9.73 27.19 18.94
N GLU A 125 8.52 27.55 18.51
CA GLU A 125 8.25 28.87 17.91
C GLU A 125 8.35 30.00 18.94
N SER A 126 7.93 29.75 20.19
CA SER A 126 8.11 30.67 21.32
C SER A 126 9.57 31.04 21.60
N ARG A 127 10.53 30.23 21.13
CA ARG A 127 11.98 30.45 21.29
C ARG A 127 12.63 31.16 20.10
N GLY A 128 11.84 31.66 19.15
CA GLY A 128 12.32 32.36 17.96
C GLY A 128 13.02 31.46 16.94
N VAL A 129 12.77 30.15 16.98
CA VAL A 129 13.34 29.18 16.02
C VAL A 129 12.77 29.46 14.63
N PRO A 130 13.59 29.40 13.56
CA PRO A 130 13.09 29.58 12.20
C PRO A 130 12.00 28.56 11.84
N ILE A 131 10.94 29.01 11.17
CA ILE A 131 9.78 28.18 10.81
C ILE A 131 10.18 26.90 10.05
N ALA A 132 11.21 26.97 9.19
CA ALA A 132 11.70 25.81 8.45
C ALA A 132 12.23 24.70 9.38
N VAL A 133 12.91 25.07 10.48
CA VAL A 133 13.43 24.13 11.47
C VAL A 133 12.28 23.55 12.29
N ALA A 134 11.32 24.38 12.72
CA ALA A 134 10.13 23.92 13.43
C ALA A 134 9.32 22.90 12.60
N LEU A 135 9.10 23.20 11.32
CA LEU A 135 8.45 22.28 10.38
C LEU A 135 9.25 21.00 10.18
N PHE A 136 10.58 21.06 10.05
CA PHE A 136 11.41 19.86 9.92
C PHE A 136 11.28 18.96 11.16
N VAL A 137 11.40 19.52 12.36
CA VAL A 137 11.27 18.76 13.61
C VAL A 137 9.87 18.17 13.74
N GLY A 138 8.83 18.94 13.41
CA GLY A 138 7.46 18.44 13.46
C GLY A 138 7.21 17.31 12.48
N ASN A 139 7.70 17.43 11.24
CA ASN A 139 7.62 16.33 10.26
C ASN A 139 8.42 15.12 10.72
N LEU A 140 9.61 15.31 11.30
CA LEU A 140 10.41 14.20 11.81
C LEU A 140 9.65 13.43 12.90
N VAL A 141 9.13 14.11 13.92
CA VAL A 141 8.43 13.45 15.02
C VAL A 141 7.11 12.82 14.56
N THR A 142 6.30 13.55 13.79
CA THR A 142 5.01 13.04 13.31
C THR A 142 5.18 11.84 12.39
N THR A 143 6.20 11.80 11.53
CA THR A 143 6.48 10.63 10.67
C THR A 143 6.93 9.41 11.46
N GLN A 144 7.72 9.57 12.55
CA GLN A 144 8.09 8.44 13.41
C GLN A 144 6.85 7.87 14.13
N ILE A 145 6.01 8.75 14.68
CA ILE A 145 4.77 8.33 15.38
C ILE A 145 3.81 7.66 14.39
N LEU A 146 3.62 8.30 13.23
CA LEU A 146 2.76 7.79 12.18
C LEU A 146 3.15 6.36 11.83
N GLY A 147 4.45 6.15 11.61
CA GLY A 147 4.91 4.89 11.09
C GLY A 147 4.89 3.73 12.08
N TRP A 148 5.39 3.97 13.30
CA TRP A 148 5.61 2.89 14.24
C TRP A 148 4.34 2.52 15.03
N TRP A 149 3.44 3.48 15.24
CA TRP A 149 2.27 3.28 16.10
C TRP A 149 0.97 3.55 15.38
N ALA A 150 0.84 4.70 14.73
CA ALA A 150 -0.45 5.16 14.28
C ALA A 150 -0.99 4.35 13.09
N VAL A 151 -0.12 4.04 12.12
CA VAL A 151 -0.43 3.17 10.98
C VAL A 151 -0.79 1.75 11.45
N PRO A 152 0.04 1.03 12.22
CA PRO A 152 -0.32 -0.30 12.72
C PRO A 152 -1.66 -0.34 13.48
N ALA A 153 -1.93 0.66 14.33
CA ALA A 153 -3.18 0.76 15.07
C ALA A 153 -4.38 1.01 14.15
N ALA A 154 -4.24 1.92 13.18
CA ALA A 154 -5.29 2.23 12.21
C ALA A 154 -5.64 1.01 11.35
N PHE A 155 -4.64 0.25 10.89
CA PHE A 155 -4.89 -0.99 10.13
C PHE A 155 -5.59 -2.05 10.95
N LYS A 156 -5.19 -2.24 12.21
CA LYS A 156 -5.89 -3.16 13.11
C LYS A 156 -7.36 -2.76 13.30
N ALA A 157 -7.63 -1.47 13.43
CA ALA A 157 -8.99 -0.96 13.62
C ALA A 157 -9.86 -1.03 12.34
N PHE A 158 -9.26 -0.81 11.15
CA PHE A 158 -9.97 -0.74 9.87
C PHE A 158 -9.78 -1.98 8.98
N GLY A 159 -9.19 -3.06 9.49
CA GLY A 159 -8.97 -4.29 8.73
C GLY A 159 -10.24 -4.85 8.09
N TRP A 160 -11.39 -4.70 8.78
CA TRP A 160 -12.70 -5.12 8.29
C TRP A 160 -13.20 -4.37 7.04
N TRP A 161 -12.65 -3.18 6.75
CA TRP A 161 -13.02 -2.33 5.61
C TRP A 161 -11.94 -2.30 4.51
N MET A 162 -10.70 -2.60 4.88
CA MET A 162 -9.56 -2.63 3.96
C MET A 162 -9.55 -3.88 3.07
N ASP A 163 -10.26 -4.94 3.45
CA ASP A 163 -10.39 -6.16 2.66
C ASP A 163 -11.05 -5.86 1.27
N PRO A 164 -10.42 -6.27 0.14
CA PRO A 164 -10.99 -6.09 -1.19
C PRO A 164 -12.25 -6.93 -1.45
N GLY A 165 -12.45 -8.03 -0.73
CA GLY A 165 -13.56 -8.98 -0.93
C GLY A 165 -14.89 -8.59 -0.25
N ILE A 166 -14.98 -7.41 0.36
CA ILE A 166 -16.17 -7.00 1.12
C ILE A 166 -17.35 -6.60 0.22
N SER A 167 -18.57 -6.82 0.72
CA SER A 167 -19.80 -6.43 0.04
C SER A 167 -19.92 -4.91 -0.14
N THR A 168 -20.64 -4.48 -1.18
CA THR A 168 -20.90 -3.05 -1.47
C THR A 168 -21.48 -2.31 -0.26
N ARG A 169 -22.35 -2.96 0.53
CA ARG A 169 -22.92 -2.37 1.75
C ARG A 169 -21.84 -2.08 2.79
N ARG A 170 -20.98 -3.05 3.12
CA ARG A 170 -19.88 -2.86 4.09
C ARG A 170 -18.90 -1.80 3.62
N ARG A 171 -18.61 -1.79 2.33
CA ARG A 171 -17.76 -0.76 1.70
C ARG A 171 -18.32 0.65 1.92
N ASN A 172 -19.62 0.84 1.66
CA ASN A 172 -20.28 2.14 1.82
C ASN A 172 -20.36 2.57 3.29
N VAL A 173 -20.60 1.61 4.20
CA VAL A 173 -20.57 1.88 5.66
C VAL A 173 -19.20 2.41 6.09
N GLY A 174 -18.10 1.81 5.62
CA GLY A 174 -16.77 2.32 5.97
C GLY A 174 -16.51 3.72 5.44
N TYR A 175 -16.95 4.07 4.22
CA TYR A 175 -16.88 5.45 3.75
C TYR A 175 -17.69 6.43 4.61
N ALA A 176 -18.89 6.04 5.04
CA ALA A 176 -19.71 6.87 5.94
C ALA A 176 -19.03 7.08 7.31
N VAL A 177 -18.43 6.02 7.86
CA VAL A 177 -17.62 6.10 9.08
C VAL A 177 -16.43 7.04 8.89
N MET A 178 -15.71 6.95 7.77
CA MET A 178 -14.59 7.86 7.47
C MET A 178 -15.03 9.32 7.42
N ILE A 179 -16.15 9.62 6.75
CA ILE A 179 -16.71 10.99 6.70
C ILE A 179 -17.02 11.50 8.11
N ALA A 180 -17.67 10.68 8.94
CA ALA A 180 -17.98 11.05 10.31
C ALA A 180 -16.72 11.32 11.13
N LEU A 181 -15.71 10.45 11.04
CA LEU A 181 -14.44 10.62 11.76
C LEU A 181 -13.65 11.83 11.28
N PHE A 182 -13.66 12.15 9.99
CA PHE A 182 -13.10 13.40 9.48
C PHE A 182 -13.82 14.62 10.06
N GLY A 183 -15.16 14.61 10.06
CA GLY A 183 -15.95 15.68 10.66
C GLY A 183 -15.64 15.88 12.15
N ILE A 184 -15.55 14.80 12.91
CA ILE A 184 -15.15 14.82 14.33
C ILE A 184 -13.71 15.35 14.47
N SER A 185 -12.77 14.84 13.68
CA SER A 185 -11.36 15.24 13.73
C SER A 185 -11.20 16.73 13.44
N ILE A 186 -11.87 17.25 12.42
CA ILE A 186 -11.89 18.68 12.08
C ILE A 186 -12.52 19.48 13.22
N GLY A 187 -13.67 19.04 13.75
CA GLY A 187 -14.35 19.72 14.86
C GLY A 187 -13.47 19.81 16.10
N VAL A 188 -12.87 18.69 16.53
CA VAL A 188 -11.96 18.62 17.68
C VAL A 188 -10.73 19.51 17.44
N CYS A 189 -10.09 19.41 16.29
CA CYS A 189 -8.93 20.25 15.94
C CYS A 189 -9.28 21.74 15.95
N THR A 190 -10.47 22.11 15.45
CA THR A 190 -10.95 23.50 15.45
C THR A 190 -11.15 23.99 16.88
N LEU A 191 -11.76 23.16 17.75
CA LEU A 191 -11.94 23.49 19.16
C LEU A 191 -10.61 23.60 19.90
N LEU A 192 -9.61 22.76 19.57
CA LEU A 192 -8.28 22.86 20.15
C LEU A 192 -7.63 24.22 19.85
N PHE A 193 -7.73 24.73 18.62
CA PHE A 193 -7.22 26.06 18.29
C PHE A 193 -7.92 27.22 19.04
N MET A 194 -9.09 26.99 19.62
CA MET A 194 -9.76 27.98 20.49
C MET A 194 -9.18 28.02 21.90
N ILE A 195 -8.40 27.03 22.31
CA ILE A 195 -7.74 26.98 23.62
C ILE A 195 -6.43 27.79 23.53
N PRO A 196 -6.24 28.82 24.37
CA PRO A 196 -5.00 29.58 24.39
C PRO A 196 -3.85 28.71 24.91
N THR A 197 -2.75 28.65 24.16
CA THR A 197 -1.48 28.06 24.60
C THR A 197 -0.61 29.17 25.18
N THR A 198 -0.93 29.59 26.41
CA THR A 198 -0.14 30.55 27.20
C THR A 198 1.16 29.94 27.67
#